data_AF-A0A1F9VA93-F1
#
_entry.id   AF-A0A1F9VA93-F1
#
_cell.length_a   1.000
_cell.length_b   1.000
_cell.length_c   1.000
_cell.angle_alpha   90.00
_cell.angle_beta   90.00
_cell.angle_gamma   90.00
#
_symmetry.space_group_name_H-M   'P 1'
#
loop_
_entity.id
_entity.type
_entity.pdbx_description
1 polymer ?
#
loop_
_entity_poly.entity_id
_entity_poly.type
_entity_poly.pdbx_seq_one_letter_code
_entity_poly.pdbx_strand_id
1 'polypeptide(L)'
;MPEGVDWVTPPNETAWTGAGRALTELGALDASARITPKGRALLRYPAPPRVAAVLEAARRIGSGVYERASAMAAVFETSGERRPDAAADLLALATELMAGSREEVSWEAGEVYRQFKRLYKDEGTDKDAPADALARAWLYAFTDRLAAREGEGNFYRLADGRGALLGIAKDAPQLILALDVRERAGGGQARQVSVNLFLPFEAAAVVRAYPGECVWTPVSEFDARKQRVTKEERLMFRGLALERREVMARKEDKKAAAELWAEKFASGELAHPGLDDKGRQYLVRVALARRLYPDMGYPEMSADDWRLIYGEVCAGKNSLKDIERVNLQPHIEGYLGAALTGFLERALPAAKKLPSGKTARFTYSEANPPELAARLGDFIKMTGTLSLCEGRLAVTFDILAPNYRTVQKTKDLSSFWSNAYPTVKKELKRRYPKHPWP
;
A
#
# COMPACT_ATOMS: atom_id res chain seq x y z
N MET A 1 -21.66 13.46 32.87
CA MET A 1 -21.48 14.87 33.27
C MET A 1 -21.69 14.98 34.77
N PRO A 2 -21.07 15.93 35.49
CA PRO A 2 -21.30 16.08 36.93
C PRO A 2 -22.78 16.37 37.18
N GLU A 3 -23.39 15.58 38.04
CA GLU A 3 -24.71 15.86 38.59
C GLU A 3 -24.59 17.14 39.45
N GLY A 4 -25.52 18.08 39.28
CA GLY A 4 -25.59 19.31 40.10
C GLY A 4 -24.94 20.56 39.51
N VAL A 5 -24.48 20.56 38.26
CA VAL A 5 -24.15 21.81 37.53
C VAL A 5 -25.35 22.20 36.66
N ASP A 6 -25.93 23.37 36.94
CA ASP A 6 -27.03 23.92 36.17
C ASP A 6 -26.50 24.68 34.94
N TRP A 7 -26.38 23.98 33.82
CA TRP A 7 -25.87 24.54 32.58
C TRP A 7 -26.99 25.24 31.81
N VAL A 8 -26.77 26.50 31.39
CA VAL A 8 -27.67 27.19 30.45
C VAL A 8 -27.82 26.40 29.14
N THR A 9 -26.70 25.89 28.62
CA THR A 9 -26.66 24.90 27.54
C THR A 9 -25.66 23.82 27.92
N PRO A 10 -26.08 22.56 28.09
CA PRO A 10 -25.16 21.49 28.46
C PRO A 10 -24.13 21.27 27.34
N PRO A 11 -22.88 20.91 27.70
CA PRO A 11 -21.87 20.60 26.71
C PRO A 11 -22.26 19.37 25.88
N ASN A 12 -21.75 19.29 24.65
CA ASN A 12 -21.91 18.11 23.82
C ASN A 12 -21.27 16.88 24.51
N GLU A 13 -21.99 15.75 24.57
CA GLU A 13 -21.54 14.53 25.25
C GLU A 13 -20.24 13.94 24.67
N THR A 14 -20.07 13.98 23.35
CA THR A 14 -18.83 13.56 22.67
C THR A 14 -17.66 14.44 23.07
N ALA A 15 -17.87 15.76 23.10
CA ALA A 15 -16.85 16.71 23.54
C ALA A 15 -16.49 16.53 25.02
N TRP A 16 -17.50 16.30 25.87
CA TRP A 16 -17.32 16.01 27.30
C TRP A 16 -16.49 14.74 27.52
N THR A 17 -16.86 13.66 26.84
CA THR A 17 -16.16 12.37 26.94
C THR A 17 -14.74 12.46 26.41
N GLY A 18 -14.52 13.19 25.30
CA GLY A 18 -13.19 13.47 24.77
C GLY A 18 -12.32 14.25 25.75
N ALA A 19 -12.86 15.28 26.39
CA ALA A 19 -12.15 16.06 27.41
C ALA A 19 -11.76 15.20 28.62
N GLY A 20 -12.68 14.35 29.11
CA GLY A 20 -12.41 13.42 30.20
C GLY A 20 -11.25 12.48 29.87
N ARG A 21 -11.26 11.87 28.68
CA ARG A 21 -10.18 10.98 28.22
C ARG A 21 -8.83 11.69 28.15
N ALA A 22 -8.79 12.88 27.55
CA ALA A 22 -7.56 13.67 27.43
C ALA A 22 -7.00 14.05 28.82
N LEU A 23 -7.86 14.38 29.78
CA LEU A 23 -7.43 14.68 31.15
C LEU A 23 -6.94 13.43 31.90
N THR A 24 -7.55 12.26 31.66
CA THR A 24 -7.07 10.99 32.22
C THR A 24 -5.71 10.60 31.63
N GLU A 25 -5.50 10.77 30.32
CA GLU A 25 -4.20 10.53 29.66
C GLU A 25 -3.09 11.44 30.20
N LEU A 26 -3.43 12.70 30.52
CA LEU A 26 -2.54 13.64 31.23
C LEU A 26 -2.35 13.31 32.73
N GLY A 27 -3.00 12.26 33.22
CA GLY A 27 -3.01 11.89 34.64
C GLY A 27 -3.62 12.96 35.55
N ALA A 28 -4.39 13.90 34.98
CA ALA A 28 -5.08 14.95 35.72
C ALA A 28 -6.36 14.43 36.38
N LEU A 29 -6.97 13.40 35.80
CA LEU A 29 -8.07 12.63 36.36
C LEU A 29 -7.64 11.17 36.60
N ASP A 30 -8.21 10.53 37.62
CA ASP A 30 -8.05 9.10 37.86
C ASP A 30 -9.11 8.26 37.10
N ALA A 31 -9.08 6.93 37.26
CA ALA A 31 -10.03 6.01 36.63
C ALA A 31 -11.49 6.23 37.09
N SER A 32 -11.71 6.89 38.22
CA SER A 32 -13.03 7.28 38.73
C SER A 32 -13.42 8.72 38.34
N ALA A 33 -12.71 9.32 37.38
CA ALA A 33 -12.89 10.69 36.92
C ALA A 33 -12.72 11.77 38.02
N ARG A 34 -11.95 11.48 39.07
CA ARG A 34 -11.65 12.46 40.14
C ARG A 34 -10.33 13.16 39.88
N ILE A 35 -10.25 14.42 40.28
CA ILE A 35 -9.02 15.22 40.13
C ILE A 35 -7.88 14.66 40.98
N THR A 36 -6.74 14.39 40.34
CA THR A 36 -5.54 13.88 41.00
C THR A 36 -4.70 15.02 41.61
N PRO A 37 -3.71 14.73 42.47
CA PRO A 37 -2.73 15.73 42.90
C PRO A 37 -2.02 16.40 41.73
N LYS A 38 -1.76 15.64 40.65
CA LYS A 38 -1.20 16.17 39.41
C LYS A 38 -2.17 17.13 38.73
N GLY A 39 -3.44 16.75 38.59
CA GLY A 39 -4.47 17.63 38.02
C GLY A 39 -4.63 18.94 38.81
N ARG A 40 -4.57 18.88 40.14
CA ARG A 40 -4.59 20.08 41.00
C ARG A 40 -3.38 20.99 40.76
N ALA A 41 -2.21 20.44 40.49
CA ALA A 41 -1.03 21.24 40.16
C ALA A 41 -1.19 22.00 38.84
N LEU A 42 -1.90 21.44 37.85
CA LEU A 42 -2.15 22.09 36.56
C LEU A 42 -3.00 23.37 36.70
N LEU A 43 -3.87 23.45 37.70
CA LEU A 43 -4.74 24.62 37.94
C LEU A 43 -3.97 25.89 38.33
N ARG A 44 -2.66 25.79 38.63
CA ARG A 44 -1.79 26.94 38.92
C ARG A 44 -1.46 27.77 37.68
N TYR A 45 -1.65 27.20 36.50
CA TYR A 45 -1.27 27.80 35.23
C TYR A 45 -2.53 28.34 34.52
N PRO A 46 -2.54 29.61 34.08
CA PRO A 46 -3.65 30.19 33.32
C PRO A 46 -3.55 29.75 31.85
N ALA A 47 -3.61 28.44 31.60
CA ALA A 47 -3.40 27.85 30.28
C ALA A 47 -4.26 26.59 30.10
N PRO A 48 -4.49 26.13 28.85
CA PRO A 48 -5.12 24.84 28.59
C PRO A 48 -4.38 23.69 29.30
N PRO A 49 -5.08 22.59 29.69
CA PRO A 49 -4.50 21.54 30.52
C PRO A 49 -3.20 20.92 29.99
N ARG A 50 -3.05 20.80 28.66
CA ARG A 50 -1.82 20.27 28.04
C ARG A 50 -0.65 21.22 28.20
N VAL A 51 -0.86 22.52 27.97
CA VAL A 51 0.18 23.55 28.17
C VAL A 51 0.54 23.65 29.65
N ALA A 52 -0.45 23.63 30.54
CA ALA A 52 -0.21 23.58 31.98
C ALA A 52 0.63 22.34 32.38
N ALA A 53 0.39 21.18 31.76
CA ALA A 53 1.17 19.97 31.99
C ALA A 53 2.62 20.10 31.52
N VAL A 54 2.87 20.74 30.36
CA VAL A 54 4.22 21.07 29.89
C VAL A 54 4.94 21.98 30.89
N LEU A 55 4.28 23.06 31.33
CA LEU A 55 4.86 24.02 32.28
C LEU A 55 5.16 23.39 33.64
N GLU A 56 4.25 22.57 34.19
CA GLU A 56 4.49 21.85 35.46
C GLU A 56 5.60 20.80 35.33
N ALA A 57 5.67 20.09 34.20
CA ALA A 57 6.77 19.15 33.94
C ALA A 57 8.12 19.87 33.85
N ALA A 58 8.17 20.99 33.12
CA ALA A 58 9.36 21.84 33.01
C ALA A 58 9.79 22.42 34.36
N ARG A 59 8.82 22.86 35.19
CA ARG A 59 9.08 23.42 36.53
C ARG A 59 9.78 22.43 37.45
N ARG A 60 9.43 21.14 37.36
CA ARG A 60 10.07 20.07 38.16
C ARG A 60 11.50 19.77 37.75
N ILE A 61 11.89 20.19 36.55
CA ILE A 61 13.25 19.98 36.03
C ILE A 61 14.16 21.14 36.42
N GLY A 62 13.71 22.39 36.21
CA GLY A 62 14.49 23.56 36.60
C GLY A 62 14.05 24.86 35.93
N SER A 63 14.57 26.00 36.40
CA SER A 63 14.22 27.34 35.92
C SER A 63 14.57 27.58 34.46
N GLY A 64 15.74 27.13 34.00
CA GLY A 64 16.14 27.25 32.59
C GLY A 64 15.20 26.49 31.65
N VAL A 65 14.82 25.26 32.01
CA VAL A 65 13.85 24.46 31.23
C VAL A 65 12.47 25.10 31.27
N TYR A 66 12.05 25.61 32.42
CA TYR A 66 10.78 26.29 32.59
C TYR A 66 10.68 27.57 31.74
N GLU A 67 11.74 28.38 31.66
CA GLU A 67 11.76 29.60 30.85
C GLU A 67 11.59 29.28 29.36
N ARG A 68 12.35 28.30 28.83
CA ARG A 68 12.21 27.89 27.43
C ARG A 68 10.85 27.27 27.15
N ALA A 69 10.34 26.42 28.05
CA ALA A 69 9.00 25.85 27.95
C ALA A 69 7.90 26.93 27.97
N SER A 70 8.10 28.02 28.73
CA SER A 70 7.20 29.18 28.75
C SER A 70 7.16 29.91 27.41
N ALA A 71 8.31 30.09 26.77
CA ALA A 71 8.38 30.69 25.43
C ALA A 71 7.72 29.79 24.37
N MET A 72 7.99 28.48 24.40
CA MET A 72 7.33 27.51 23.52
C MET A 72 5.82 27.47 23.73
N ALA A 73 5.36 27.45 24.99
CA ALA A 73 3.94 27.49 25.32
C ALA A 73 3.25 28.75 24.76
N ALA A 74 3.91 29.90 24.89
CA ALA A 74 3.39 31.15 24.37
C ALA A 74 3.26 31.15 22.83
N VAL A 75 4.29 30.68 22.12
CA VAL A 75 4.25 30.54 20.65
C VAL A 75 3.16 29.56 20.21
N PHE A 76 3.00 28.45 20.94
CA PHE A 76 1.97 27.46 20.63
C PHE A 76 0.56 28.03 20.80
N GLU A 77 0.28 28.71 21.92
CA GLU A 77 -1.04 29.29 22.21
C GLU A 77 -1.45 30.37 21.21
N THR A 78 -0.49 31.14 20.68
CA THR A 78 -0.76 32.19 19.68
C THR A 78 -0.56 31.72 18.23
N SER A 79 -0.28 30.43 18.00
CA SER A 79 0.03 29.90 16.66
C SER A 79 -1.14 29.95 15.68
N GLY A 80 -2.39 29.97 16.16
CA GLY A 80 -3.60 30.04 15.33
C GLY A 80 -3.70 31.31 14.47
N GLU A 81 -3.01 32.38 14.87
CA GLU A 81 -2.97 33.65 14.14
C GLU A 81 -1.95 33.64 13.00
N ARG A 82 -1.05 32.65 12.98
CA ARG A 82 -0.05 32.51 11.91
C ARG A 82 -0.75 32.05 10.64
N ARG A 83 -0.46 32.73 9.53
CA ARG A 83 -0.75 32.27 8.17
C ARG A 83 0.56 32.01 7.44
N PRO A 84 1.36 31.02 7.86
CA PRO A 84 2.67 30.89 7.29
C PRO A 84 2.59 30.17 5.94
N ASP A 85 3.45 30.58 5.01
CA ASP A 85 3.66 29.88 3.74
C ASP A 85 4.46 28.57 3.92
N ALA A 86 5.03 28.33 5.11
CA ALA A 86 5.83 27.17 5.48
C ALA A 86 5.54 26.66 6.90
N ALA A 87 5.94 25.41 7.18
CA ALA A 87 5.88 24.87 8.54
C ALA A 87 7.04 25.42 9.37
N ALA A 88 6.81 25.63 10.67
CA ALA A 88 7.82 26.19 11.57
C ALA A 88 8.11 25.30 12.78
N ASP A 89 9.37 25.33 13.20
CA ASP A 89 9.85 24.65 14.40
C ASP A 89 9.53 25.49 15.65
N LEU A 90 8.79 24.90 16.58
CA LEU A 90 8.39 25.53 17.83
C LEU A 90 9.58 25.98 18.69
N LEU A 91 10.65 25.18 18.74
CA LEU A 91 11.83 25.50 19.54
C LEU A 91 12.61 26.67 18.92
N ALA A 92 12.67 26.75 17.59
CA ALA A 92 13.29 27.86 16.88
C ALA A 92 12.56 29.18 17.17
N LEU A 93 11.24 29.20 17.02
CA LEU A 93 10.41 30.37 17.30
C LEU A 93 10.46 30.80 18.77
N ALA A 94 10.48 29.83 19.69
CA ALA A 94 10.65 30.14 21.11
C ALA A 94 12.01 30.80 21.39
N THR A 95 13.06 30.37 20.68
CA THR A 95 14.40 30.96 20.77
C THR A 95 14.42 32.39 20.24
N GLU A 96 13.78 32.64 19.10
CA GLU A 96 13.60 34.00 18.54
C GLU A 96 12.85 34.93 19.50
N LEU A 97 11.75 34.44 20.08
CA LEU A 97 10.96 35.19 21.05
C LEU A 97 11.79 35.58 22.28
N MET A 98 12.60 34.65 22.81
CA MET A 98 13.49 34.92 23.94
C MET A 98 14.61 35.90 23.59
N ALA A 99 15.10 35.87 22.35
CA ALA A 99 16.08 36.83 21.84
C ALA A 99 15.49 38.24 21.59
N GLY A 100 14.16 38.39 21.69
CA GLY A 100 13.46 39.65 21.45
C GLY A 100 13.17 39.93 19.97
N SER A 101 13.39 38.95 19.09
CA SER A 101 12.97 39.05 17.69
C SER A 101 11.45 38.93 17.57
N ARG A 102 10.87 39.62 16.57
CA ARG A 102 9.43 39.62 16.25
C ARG A 102 9.15 39.36 14.78
N GLU A 103 10.10 38.80 14.06
CA GLU A 103 9.98 38.58 12.61
C GLU A 103 8.91 37.52 12.29
N GLU A 104 8.92 36.39 13.02
CA GLU A 104 7.96 35.29 12.82
C GLU A 104 7.01 35.05 14.01
N VAL A 105 7.14 35.82 15.09
CA VAL A 105 6.41 35.64 16.35
C VAL A 105 5.53 36.85 16.66
N SER A 106 4.27 36.60 17.06
CA SER A 106 3.30 37.65 17.34
C SER A 106 3.63 38.45 18.62
N TRP A 107 3.08 39.66 18.74
CA TRP A 107 3.32 40.48 19.94
C TRP A 107 2.62 39.89 21.17
N GLU A 108 1.46 39.25 20.97
CA GLU A 108 0.68 38.51 21.97
C GLU A 108 1.53 37.41 22.60
N ALA A 109 2.33 36.70 21.80
CA ALA A 109 3.24 35.66 22.32
C ALA A 109 4.22 36.23 23.34
N GLY A 110 4.69 37.47 23.15
CA GLY A 110 5.58 38.16 24.09
C GLY A 110 4.90 38.55 25.41
N GLU A 111 3.60 38.83 25.42
CA GLU A 111 2.83 39.04 26.65
C GLU A 111 2.59 37.72 27.38
N VAL A 112 2.11 36.69 26.66
CA VAL A 112 1.86 35.35 27.21
C VAL A 112 3.15 34.74 27.79
N TYR A 113 4.27 34.88 27.09
CA TYR A 113 5.58 34.44 27.58
C TYR A 113 5.96 35.12 28.90
N ARG A 114 5.79 36.45 29.00
CA ARG A 114 6.06 37.19 30.25
C ARG A 114 5.12 36.76 31.37
N GLN A 115 3.87 36.43 31.08
CA GLN A 115 2.93 35.91 32.05
C GLN A 115 3.40 34.55 32.61
N PHE A 116 3.70 33.58 31.74
CA PHE A 116 4.15 32.25 32.16
C PHE A 116 5.50 32.29 32.89
N LYS A 117 6.45 33.08 32.40
CA LYS A 117 7.77 33.27 33.03
C LYS A 117 7.67 33.82 34.45
N ARG A 118 6.65 34.64 34.78
CA ARG A 118 6.48 35.20 36.12
C ARG A 118 6.00 34.19 37.16
N LEU A 119 5.38 33.08 36.74
CA LEU A 119 4.82 32.07 37.66
C LEU A 119 5.91 31.23 38.34
N TYR A 120 7.10 31.17 37.77
CA TYR A 120 8.24 30.48 38.36
C TYR A 120 9.52 31.25 38.05
N LYS A 121 10.07 31.88 39.09
CA LYS A 121 11.42 32.45 39.09
C LYS A 121 12.17 31.76 40.21
N ASP A 122 13.19 31.01 39.85
CA ASP A 122 14.12 30.44 40.81
C ASP A 122 15.51 31.02 40.51
N GLU A 123 16.33 31.19 41.55
CA GLU A 123 17.67 31.82 41.48
C GLU A 123 18.75 30.85 40.94
N GLY A 124 18.36 29.63 40.60
CA GLY A 124 19.24 28.61 40.03
C GLY A 124 19.92 29.05 38.74
N THR A 125 21.24 28.82 38.68
CA THR A 125 22.17 29.22 37.61
C THR A 125 22.14 28.34 36.36
N ASP A 126 21.20 27.39 36.26
CA ASP A 126 21.16 26.42 35.17
C ASP A 126 20.53 27.04 33.91
N LYS A 127 21.37 27.75 33.15
CA LYS A 127 20.97 28.48 31.92
C LYS A 127 20.73 27.53 30.74
N ASP A 128 21.27 26.32 30.79
CA ASP A 128 21.19 25.35 29.72
C ASP A 128 20.11 24.31 30.00
N ALA A 129 18.92 24.58 29.45
CA ALA A 129 17.87 23.58 29.38
C ALA A 129 18.31 22.44 28.43
N PRO A 130 18.47 21.19 28.90
CA PRO A 130 18.79 20.09 28.00
C PRO A 130 17.62 19.93 27.01
N ALA A 131 17.91 19.91 25.71
CA ALA A 131 16.87 19.78 24.67
C ALA A 131 15.97 18.55 24.90
N ASP A 132 16.57 17.46 25.36
CA ASP A 132 15.89 16.21 25.73
C ASP A 132 14.90 16.37 26.90
N ALA A 133 15.16 17.29 27.83
CA ALA A 133 14.27 17.58 28.95
C ALA A 133 13.02 18.36 28.51
N LEU A 134 13.18 19.32 27.60
CA LEU A 134 12.08 20.05 26.97
C LEU A 134 11.23 19.11 26.11
N ALA A 135 11.90 18.30 25.27
CA ALA A 135 11.25 17.29 24.45
C ALA A 135 10.38 16.36 25.30
N ARG A 136 10.89 15.81 26.40
CA ARG A 136 10.07 14.98 27.31
C ARG A 136 8.81 15.69 27.84
N ALA A 137 8.91 16.96 28.23
CA ALA A 137 7.77 17.71 28.75
C ALA A 137 6.66 17.86 27.70
N TRP A 138 7.03 18.14 26.45
CA TRP A 138 6.10 18.25 25.32
C TRP A 138 5.54 16.90 24.88
N LEU A 139 6.40 15.89 24.75
CA LEU A 139 5.97 14.54 24.36
C LEU A 139 4.90 14.03 25.31
N TYR A 140 5.10 14.19 26.62
CA TYR A 140 4.12 13.78 27.62
C TYR A 140 2.73 14.39 27.42
N ALA A 141 2.65 15.69 27.11
CA ALA A 141 1.38 16.40 26.96
C ALA A 141 0.72 16.24 25.59
N PHE A 142 1.48 15.83 24.58
CA PHE A 142 1.05 15.76 23.18
C PHE A 142 1.43 14.43 22.51
N THR A 143 1.46 13.33 23.28
CA THR A 143 1.87 12.00 22.76
C THR A 143 0.98 11.53 21.60
N ASP A 144 -0.31 11.85 21.63
CA ASP A 144 -1.30 11.62 20.57
C ASP A 144 -1.09 12.49 19.32
N ARG A 145 -0.18 13.47 19.38
CA ARG A 145 0.23 14.28 18.22
C ARG A 145 1.58 13.88 17.67
N LEU A 146 2.15 12.77 18.14
CA LEU A 146 3.36 12.22 17.55
C LEU A 146 3.08 11.80 16.10
N ALA A 147 4.01 12.12 15.22
CA ALA A 147 3.92 11.80 13.81
C ALA A 147 5.29 11.35 13.29
N ALA A 148 5.26 10.38 12.37
CA ALA A 148 6.46 9.81 11.76
C ALA A 148 6.46 10.01 10.27
N ARG A 149 7.62 10.37 9.73
CA ARG A 149 7.82 10.56 8.31
C ARG A 149 7.62 9.23 7.57
N GLU A 150 6.96 9.28 6.43
CA GLU A 150 6.74 8.12 5.56
C GLU A 150 7.39 8.32 4.20
N GLY A 151 8.34 7.44 3.87
CA GLY A 151 9.06 7.49 2.61
C GLY A 151 9.99 8.71 2.50
N GLU A 152 10.23 9.12 1.26
CA GLU A 152 11.04 10.30 0.93
C GLU A 152 10.13 11.53 0.75
N GLY A 153 10.48 12.67 1.35
CA GLY A 153 9.73 13.92 1.22
C GLY A 153 9.15 14.42 2.54
N ASN A 154 8.03 15.16 2.51
CA ASN A 154 7.48 15.82 3.71
C ASN A 154 6.14 15.21 4.16
N PHE A 155 5.90 13.94 3.84
CA PHE A 155 4.68 13.25 4.22
C PHE A 155 4.88 12.52 5.56
N TYR A 156 3.93 12.70 6.47
CA TYR A 156 3.95 12.15 7.81
C TYR A 156 2.66 11.39 8.09
N ARG A 157 2.78 10.28 8.82
CA ARG A 157 1.66 9.59 9.44
C ARG A 157 1.48 10.11 10.86
N LEU A 158 0.30 10.64 11.15
CA LEU A 158 -0.09 11.06 12.49
C LEU A 158 -0.44 9.84 13.35
N ALA A 159 -0.41 9.97 14.68
CA ALA A 159 -0.76 8.88 15.60
C ALA A 159 -2.21 8.37 15.44
N ASP A 160 -3.11 9.18 14.89
CA ASP A 160 -4.49 8.78 14.56
C ASP A 160 -4.62 8.06 13.20
N GLY A 161 -3.50 7.82 12.51
CA GLY A 161 -3.43 7.13 11.23
C GLY A 161 -3.63 8.03 10.00
N ARG A 162 -4.03 9.30 10.18
CA ARG A 162 -4.15 10.23 9.05
C ARG A 162 -2.77 10.59 8.49
N GLY A 163 -2.72 10.81 7.18
CA GLY A 163 -1.56 11.37 6.50
C GLY A 163 -1.59 12.90 6.50
N ALA A 164 -0.46 13.54 6.78
CA ALA A 164 -0.31 14.99 6.75
C ALA A 164 0.99 15.39 6.07
N LEU A 165 0.96 16.52 5.36
CA LEU A 165 2.17 17.12 4.80
C LEU A 165 2.76 18.12 5.80
N LEU A 166 4.03 17.96 6.13
CA LEU A 166 4.81 19.03 6.71
C LEU A 166 5.08 20.06 5.60
N GLY A 167 4.74 21.34 5.84
CA GLY A 167 5.09 22.43 4.92
C GLY A 167 6.59 22.44 4.58
N ILE A 168 7.00 23.18 3.54
CA ILE A 168 8.35 23.16 2.96
C ILE A 168 9.44 23.26 4.04
N ALA A 169 9.99 22.11 4.47
CA ALA A 169 11.15 22.00 5.34
C ALA A 169 12.32 21.49 4.51
N LYS A 170 13.47 22.19 4.56
CA LYS A 170 14.68 21.77 3.84
C LYS A 170 15.24 20.46 4.41
N ASP A 171 15.19 20.30 5.74
CA ASP A 171 15.63 19.12 6.47
C ASP A 171 14.49 18.56 7.32
N ALA A 172 13.57 17.82 6.68
CA ALA A 172 12.40 17.26 7.36
C ALA A 172 12.82 16.16 8.38
N PRO A 173 12.58 16.33 9.68
CA PRO A 173 12.98 15.38 10.73
C PRO A 173 12.21 14.06 10.64
N GLN A 174 12.76 12.96 11.14
CA GLN A 174 12.07 11.67 11.04
C GLN A 174 10.82 11.59 11.92
N LEU A 175 10.84 12.23 13.09
CA LEU A 175 9.72 12.31 14.01
C LEU A 175 9.45 13.75 14.40
N ILE A 176 8.16 14.06 14.54
CA ILE A 176 7.69 15.35 15.04
C ILE A 176 6.52 15.17 16.00
N LEU A 177 6.30 16.15 16.86
CA LEU A 177 4.96 16.45 17.36
C LEU A 177 4.29 17.41 16.38
N ALA A 178 3.16 17.02 15.81
CA ALA A 178 2.35 17.84 14.92
C ALA A 178 1.41 18.74 15.74
N LEU A 179 1.87 19.96 16.05
CA LEU A 179 1.24 20.84 17.05
C LEU A 179 0.15 21.74 16.47
N ASP A 180 0.30 22.21 15.23
CA ASP A 180 -0.79 22.88 14.49
C ASP A 180 -1.06 22.08 13.20
N VAL A 181 -2.22 21.42 13.15
CA VAL A 181 -2.67 20.61 12.03
C VAL A 181 -3.89 21.29 11.40
N ARG A 182 -3.80 21.65 10.13
CA ARG A 182 -4.88 22.31 9.40
C ARG A 182 -5.38 21.43 8.28
N GLU A 183 -6.70 21.45 8.07
CA GLU A 183 -7.34 20.80 6.94
C GLU A 183 -7.83 21.87 5.98
N ARG A 184 -7.37 21.82 4.73
CA ARG A 184 -7.89 22.68 3.68
C ARG A 184 -8.81 21.84 2.79
N ALA A 185 -10.08 22.26 2.70
CA ALA A 185 -10.97 21.75 1.68
C ALA A 185 -10.48 22.29 0.32
N GLY A 186 -9.87 21.43 -0.49
CA GLY A 186 -9.55 21.76 -1.87
C GLY A 186 -10.85 21.86 -2.66
N GLY A 187 -11.05 22.93 -3.44
CA GLY A 187 -12.21 23.08 -4.32
C GLY A 187 -12.26 21.97 -5.37
N GLY A 188 -12.83 20.82 -5.02
CA GLY A 188 -12.90 19.61 -5.86
C GLY A 188 -11.72 18.64 -5.75
N GLN A 189 -10.71 18.90 -4.90
CA GLN A 189 -9.59 17.97 -4.64
C GLN A 189 -9.72 17.30 -3.26
N ALA A 190 -9.06 16.13 -3.11
CA ALA A 190 -8.98 15.42 -1.84
C ALA A 190 -8.52 16.35 -0.70
N ARG A 191 -9.16 16.20 0.46
CA ARG A 191 -8.91 17.00 1.67
C ARG A 191 -7.43 16.90 2.06
N GLN A 192 -6.69 18.00 1.99
CA GLN A 192 -5.26 18.02 2.30
C GLN A 192 -5.07 18.43 3.76
N VAL A 193 -4.40 17.58 4.53
CA VAL A 193 -4.01 17.84 5.92
C VAL A 193 -2.56 18.35 5.92
N SER A 194 -2.29 19.49 6.54
CA SER A 194 -0.94 20.05 6.67
C SER A 194 -0.56 20.29 8.13
N VAL A 195 0.72 20.12 8.44
CA VAL A 195 1.33 20.49 9.72
C VAL A 195 2.07 21.81 9.55
N ASN A 196 1.69 22.82 10.33
CA ASN A 196 2.23 24.18 10.23
C ASN A 196 3.13 24.57 11.42
N LEU A 197 2.96 23.91 12.56
CA LEU A 197 3.83 24.05 13.73
C LEU A 197 4.21 22.67 14.20
N PHE A 198 5.49 22.43 14.39
CA PHE A 198 6.01 21.14 14.82
C PHE A 198 7.13 21.27 15.85
N LEU A 199 7.43 20.19 16.55
CA LEU A 199 8.61 20.04 17.38
C LEU A 199 9.33 18.76 16.96
N PRO A 200 10.59 18.79 16.48
CA PRO A 200 11.33 17.59 16.10
C PRO A 200 11.65 16.69 17.29
N PHE A 201 11.70 15.38 17.03
CA PHE A 201 12.04 14.35 18.02
C PHE A 201 12.98 13.28 17.47
N GLU A 202 13.71 12.69 18.42
CA GLU A 202 14.46 11.45 18.22
C GLU A 202 13.66 10.27 18.78
N ALA A 203 13.68 9.11 18.10
CA ALA A 203 12.95 7.94 18.57
C ALA A 203 13.45 7.45 19.94
N ALA A 204 14.75 7.61 20.20
CA ALA A 204 15.37 7.30 21.49
C ALA A 204 14.71 8.07 22.65
N ALA A 205 14.21 9.29 22.42
CA ALA A 205 13.50 10.06 23.45
C ALA A 205 12.12 9.43 23.77
N VAL A 206 11.42 8.92 22.76
CA VAL A 206 10.15 8.20 22.94
C VAL A 206 10.37 6.88 23.69
N VAL A 207 11.40 6.11 23.31
CA VAL A 207 11.77 4.85 23.99
C VAL A 207 12.11 5.08 25.46
N ARG A 208 12.85 6.15 25.79
CA ARG A 208 13.15 6.51 27.18
C ARG A 208 11.91 6.92 27.97
N ALA A 209 10.97 7.61 27.33
CA ALA A 209 9.74 8.07 27.98
C ALA A 209 8.72 6.95 28.22
N TYR A 210 8.68 5.96 27.31
CA TYR A 210 7.71 4.85 27.34
C TYR A 210 8.43 3.49 27.21
N PRO A 211 9.27 3.11 28.19
CA PRO A 211 9.97 1.84 28.15
C PRO A 211 8.95 0.68 28.16
N GLY A 212 9.13 -0.27 27.25
CA GLY A 212 8.24 -1.43 27.12
C GLY A 212 7.04 -1.24 26.20
N GLU A 213 6.70 0.00 25.80
CA GLU A 213 5.66 0.24 24.77
C GLU A 213 6.24 0.33 23.35
N CYS A 214 7.57 0.48 23.23
CA CYS A 214 8.25 0.50 21.93
C CYS A 214 8.79 -0.89 21.57
N VAL A 215 8.31 -1.47 20.46
CA VAL A 215 8.63 -2.85 20.07
C VAL A 215 9.08 -2.92 18.60
N TRP A 216 10.25 -3.52 18.36
CA TRP A 216 10.68 -3.84 17.00
C TRP A 216 9.80 -4.95 16.41
N THR A 217 9.12 -4.64 15.33
CA THR A 217 8.21 -5.55 14.64
C THR A 217 8.74 -5.84 13.24
N PRO A 218 8.94 -7.11 12.86
CA PRO A 218 9.35 -7.46 11.51
C PRO A 218 8.18 -7.29 10.53
N VAL A 219 8.39 -6.55 9.46
CA VAL A 219 7.41 -6.32 8.40
C VAL A 219 8.00 -6.74 7.06
N SER A 220 7.21 -7.43 6.26
CA SER A 220 7.52 -7.73 4.86
C SER A 220 6.65 -6.82 4.00
N GLU A 221 7.25 -6.10 3.07
CA GLU A 221 6.52 -5.20 2.18
C GLU A 221 7.00 -5.37 0.73
N PHE A 222 6.11 -5.13 -0.23
CA PHE A 222 6.46 -5.13 -1.63
C PHE A 222 6.99 -3.76 -2.05
N ASP A 223 8.28 -3.67 -2.39
CA ASP A 223 8.87 -2.48 -2.99
C ASP A 223 8.58 -2.48 -4.50
N ALA A 224 7.60 -1.68 -4.91
CA ALA A 224 7.19 -1.56 -6.31
C ALA A 224 8.29 -1.00 -7.22
N ARG A 225 9.16 -0.11 -6.71
CA ARG A 225 10.26 0.46 -7.51
C ARG A 225 11.34 -0.58 -7.79
N LYS A 226 11.68 -1.39 -6.78
CA LYS A 226 12.69 -2.45 -6.88
C LYS A 226 12.12 -3.79 -7.37
N GLN A 227 10.79 -3.89 -7.53
CA GLN A 227 10.06 -5.13 -7.83
C GLN A 227 10.51 -6.32 -6.98
N ARG A 228 10.61 -6.10 -5.66
CA ARG A 228 11.03 -7.14 -4.72
C ARG A 228 10.28 -7.01 -3.41
N VAL A 229 10.09 -8.12 -2.72
CA VAL A 229 9.69 -8.09 -1.31
C VAL A 229 10.91 -7.71 -0.48
N THR A 230 10.82 -6.59 0.24
CA THR A 230 11.81 -6.18 1.23
C THR A 230 11.39 -6.64 2.61
N LYS A 231 12.39 -6.94 3.44
CA LYS A 231 12.19 -7.17 4.86
C LYS A 231 12.75 -5.98 5.61
N GLU A 232 11.95 -5.43 6.49
CA GLU A 232 12.38 -4.40 7.41
C GLU A 232 11.88 -4.69 8.83
N GLU A 233 12.56 -4.13 9.80
CA GLU A 233 12.04 -4.03 11.15
C GLU A 233 11.60 -2.59 11.38
N ARG A 234 10.44 -2.43 12.03
CA ARG A 234 9.89 -1.13 12.43
C ARG A 234 9.84 -1.04 13.94
N LEU A 235 10.38 0.03 14.52
CA LEU A 235 10.22 0.31 15.94
C LEU A 235 8.82 0.90 16.15
N MET A 236 7.88 0.10 16.62
CA MET A 236 6.48 0.50 16.74
C MET A 236 6.20 1.11 18.11
N PHE A 237 5.42 2.19 18.14
CA PHE A 237 4.83 2.76 19.35
C PHE A 237 3.36 3.11 19.06
N ARG A 238 2.42 2.44 19.74
CA ARG A 238 0.97 2.66 19.60
C ARG A 238 0.47 2.72 18.14
N GLY A 239 1.02 1.86 17.28
CA GLY A 239 0.68 1.79 15.85
C GLY A 239 1.49 2.70 14.92
N LEU A 240 2.30 3.61 15.47
CA LEU A 240 3.20 4.48 14.71
C LEU A 240 4.60 3.86 14.59
N ALA A 241 5.18 3.84 13.38
CA ALA A 241 6.54 3.38 13.15
C ALA A 241 7.54 4.52 13.41
N LEU A 242 8.25 4.47 14.54
CA LEU A 242 9.21 5.48 14.97
C LEU A 242 10.52 5.44 14.17
N GLU A 243 11.00 4.23 13.91
CA GLU A 243 12.21 3.96 13.12
C GLU A 243 11.94 2.79 12.18
N ARG A 244 12.69 2.76 11.07
CA ARG A 244 12.67 1.67 10.09
C ARG A 244 14.10 1.29 9.75
N ARG A 245 14.37 0.00 9.64
CA ARG A 245 15.67 -0.51 9.15
C ARG A 245 15.46 -1.71 8.24
N GLU A 246 16.10 -1.69 7.07
CA GLU A 246 16.16 -2.89 6.22
C GLU A 246 16.92 -3.99 6.97
N VAL A 247 16.40 -5.21 6.95
CA VAL A 247 17.06 -6.38 7.51
C VAL A 247 17.13 -7.50 6.47
N MET A 248 18.09 -8.40 6.65
CA MET A 248 18.22 -9.58 5.79
C MET A 248 17.04 -10.52 6.02
N ALA A 249 16.33 -10.89 4.95
CA ALA A 249 15.23 -11.85 5.01
C ALA A 249 15.74 -13.24 5.45
N ARG A 250 15.04 -13.87 6.41
CA ARG A 250 15.34 -15.21 6.91
C ARG A 250 14.55 -16.27 6.13
N LYS A 251 14.85 -17.55 6.37
CA LYS A 251 14.12 -18.67 5.74
C LYS A 251 12.63 -18.66 6.07
N GLU A 252 12.27 -18.29 7.29
CA GLU A 252 10.89 -18.22 7.78
C GLU A 252 10.07 -17.13 7.08
N ASP A 253 10.73 -16.06 6.60
CA ASP A 253 10.07 -14.94 5.90
C ASP A 253 9.65 -15.28 4.47
N LYS A 254 10.13 -16.40 3.92
CA LYS A 254 9.84 -16.81 2.54
C LYS A 254 8.35 -17.03 2.30
N LYS A 255 7.61 -17.49 3.32
CA LYS A 255 6.17 -17.69 3.21
C LYS A 255 5.43 -16.35 3.08
N ALA A 256 5.72 -15.39 3.95
CA ALA A 256 5.14 -14.06 3.88
C ALA A 256 5.49 -13.33 2.57
N ALA A 257 6.73 -13.49 2.10
CA ALA A 257 7.12 -12.95 0.79
C ALA A 257 6.36 -13.59 -0.37
N ALA A 258 6.17 -14.91 -0.34
CA ALA A 258 5.39 -15.63 -1.35
C ALA A 258 3.91 -15.19 -1.36
N GLU A 259 3.31 -15.01 -0.18
CA GLU A 259 1.94 -14.52 -0.03
C GLU A 259 1.77 -13.09 -0.59
N LEU A 260 2.72 -12.19 -0.33
CA LEU A 260 2.71 -10.84 -0.89
C LEU A 260 2.84 -10.84 -2.42
N TRP A 261 3.72 -11.66 -2.98
CA TRP A 261 3.82 -11.82 -4.43
C TRP A 261 2.52 -12.36 -5.03
N ALA A 262 1.96 -13.42 -4.43
CA ALA A 262 0.71 -14.02 -4.88
C ALA A 262 -0.44 -13.03 -4.86
N GLU A 263 -0.53 -12.19 -3.83
CA GLU A 263 -1.51 -11.10 -3.75
C GLU A 263 -1.36 -10.09 -4.89
N LYS A 264 -0.12 -9.65 -5.20
CA LYS A 264 0.13 -8.68 -6.27
C LYS A 264 -0.15 -9.22 -7.66
N PHE A 265 0.04 -10.52 -7.90
CA PHE A 265 -0.38 -11.15 -9.15
C PHE A 265 -1.90 -11.38 -9.21
N ALA A 266 -2.51 -11.76 -8.09
CA ALA A 266 -3.95 -11.98 -7.99
C ALA A 266 -4.77 -10.70 -8.15
N SER A 267 -4.30 -9.56 -7.62
CA SER A 267 -4.97 -8.26 -7.74
C SER A 267 -4.85 -7.65 -9.15
N GLY A 268 -3.99 -8.19 -10.00
CA GLY A 268 -3.67 -7.63 -11.32
C GLY A 268 -2.77 -6.39 -11.27
N GLU A 269 -2.26 -6.00 -10.10
CA GLU A 269 -1.24 -4.96 -9.97
C GLU A 269 0.05 -5.33 -10.72
N LEU A 270 0.35 -6.63 -10.79
CA LEU A 270 1.40 -7.20 -11.61
C LEU A 270 0.82 -8.19 -12.62
N ALA A 271 1.37 -8.19 -13.83
CA ALA A 271 1.06 -9.21 -14.83
C ALA A 271 1.44 -10.60 -14.31
N HIS A 272 0.82 -11.65 -14.83
CA HIS A 272 1.09 -13.05 -14.47
C HIS A 272 2.44 -13.53 -15.04
N PRO A 273 3.54 -13.55 -14.25
CA PRO A 273 4.82 -14.07 -14.73
C PRO A 273 4.73 -15.57 -14.99
N GLY A 274 5.51 -16.06 -15.95
CA GLY A 274 5.53 -17.47 -16.31
C GLY A 274 4.35 -17.95 -17.16
N LEU A 275 3.37 -17.09 -17.42
CA LEU A 275 2.27 -17.36 -18.35
C LEU A 275 2.74 -17.10 -19.79
N ASP A 276 3.24 -18.15 -20.45
CA ASP A 276 3.65 -18.11 -21.85
C ASP A 276 2.45 -18.25 -22.82
N ASP A 277 2.71 -18.30 -24.13
CA ASP A 277 1.64 -18.46 -25.13
C ASP A 277 0.88 -19.79 -24.99
N LYS A 278 1.54 -20.85 -24.50
CA LYS A 278 0.89 -22.15 -24.28
C LYS A 278 -0.04 -22.07 -23.08
N GLY A 279 0.41 -21.47 -21.98
CA GLY A 279 -0.40 -21.19 -20.80
C GLY A 279 -1.60 -20.29 -21.13
N ARG A 280 -1.40 -19.23 -21.94
CA ARG A 280 -2.51 -18.40 -22.43
C ARG A 280 -3.53 -19.22 -23.23
N GLN A 281 -3.08 -20.05 -24.16
CA GLN A 281 -3.96 -20.95 -24.91
C GLN A 281 -4.64 -21.97 -23.99
N TYR A 282 -3.98 -22.44 -22.94
CA TYR A 282 -4.56 -23.31 -21.93
C TYR A 282 -5.69 -22.62 -21.17
N LEU A 283 -5.51 -21.37 -20.71
CA LEU A 283 -6.55 -20.58 -20.05
C LEU A 283 -7.76 -20.34 -20.95
N VAL A 284 -7.55 -20.05 -22.24
CA VAL A 284 -8.66 -19.91 -23.21
C VAL A 284 -9.44 -21.22 -23.33
N ARG A 285 -8.75 -22.37 -23.35
CA ARG A 285 -9.41 -23.69 -23.35
C ARG A 285 -10.22 -23.90 -22.06
N VAL A 286 -9.69 -23.52 -20.89
CA VAL A 286 -10.41 -23.57 -19.61
C VAL A 286 -11.67 -22.72 -19.64
N ALA A 287 -11.58 -21.47 -20.12
CA ALA A 287 -12.73 -20.58 -20.26
C ALA A 287 -13.79 -21.13 -21.23
N LEU A 288 -13.36 -21.70 -22.36
CA LEU A 288 -14.24 -22.38 -23.30
C LEU A 288 -14.90 -23.61 -22.68
N ALA A 289 -14.16 -24.41 -21.90
CA ALA A 289 -14.69 -25.58 -21.21
C ALA A 289 -15.75 -25.18 -20.18
N ARG A 290 -15.48 -24.15 -19.37
CA ARG A 290 -16.46 -23.57 -18.42
C ARG A 290 -17.74 -23.15 -19.14
N ARG A 291 -17.63 -22.50 -20.30
CA ARG A 291 -18.79 -22.06 -21.08
C ARG A 291 -19.57 -23.21 -21.73
N LEU A 292 -18.88 -24.20 -22.29
CA LEU A 292 -19.50 -25.30 -23.04
C LEU A 292 -19.99 -26.45 -22.14
N TYR A 293 -19.41 -26.57 -20.95
CA TYR A 293 -19.68 -27.60 -19.95
C TYR A 293 -19.79 -26.97 -18.54
N PRO A 294 -20.82 -26.13 -18.28
CA PRO A 294 -20.95 -25.40 -17.02
C PRO A 294 -21.02 -26.31 -15.79
N ASP A 295 -21.60 -27.51 -15.94
CA ASP A 295 -21.77 -28.49 -14.85
C ASP A 295 -20.46 -29.17 -14.42
N MET A 296 -19.37 -29.03 -15.19
CA MET A 296 -18.07 -29.63 -14.87
C MET A 296 -17.30 -28.84 -13.80
N GLY A 297 -17.70 -27.62 -13.47
CA GLY A 297 -17.08 -26.85 -12.38
C GLY A 297 -15.71 -26.26 -12.70
N TYR A 298 -15.42 -25.93 -13.96
CA TYR A 298 -14.20 -25.18 -14.30
C TYR A 298 -14.21 -23.78 -13.66
N PRO A 299 -13.08 -23.33 -13.05
CA PRO A 299 -12.99 -22.03 -12.39
C PRO A 299 -12.98 -20.88 -13.40
N GLU A 300 -13.30 -19.69 -12.92
CA GLU A 300 -13.21 -18.45 -13.70
C GLU A 300 -11.80 -17.88 -13.76
N MET A 301 -10.91 -18.35 -12.87
CA MET A 301 -9.58 -17.78 -12.65
C MET A 301 -9.68 -16.36 -12.05
N SER A 302 -10.46 -16.26 -10.97
CA SER A 302 -10.60 -15.09 -10.11
C SER A 302 -9.31 -14.77 -9.35
N ALA A 303 -9.29 -13.63 -8.64
CA ALA A 303 -8.16 -13.25 -7.79
C ALA A 303 -7.84 -14.34 -6.73
N ASP A 304 -8.86 -14.96 -6.14
CA ASP A 304 -8.65 -16.02 -5.15
C ASP A 304 -8.04 -17.29 -5.77
N ASP A 305 -8.47 -17.66 -6.98
CA ASP A 305 -7.86 -18.77 -7.74
C ASP A 305 -6.38 -18.48 -8.01
N TRP A 306 -6.06 -17.28 -8.49
CA TRP A 306 -4.69 -16.86 -8.74
C TRP A 306 -3.84 -16.79 -7.46
N ARG A 307 -4.42 -16.37 -6.33
CA ARG A 307 -3.72 -16.34 -5.04
C ARG A 307 -3.31 -17.74 -4.61
N LEU A 308 -4.16 -18.75 -4.84
CA LEU A 308 -3.82 -20.15 -4.56
C LEU A 308 -2.72 -20.67 -5.48
N ILE A 309 -2.85 -20.45 -6.79
CA ILE A 309 -1.85 -20.87 -7.79
C ILE A 309 -0.50 -20.22 -7.51
N TYR A 310 -0.47 -18.89 -7.33
CA TYR A 310 0.78 -18.18 -7.08
C TYR A 310 1.33 -18.41 -5.67
N GLY A 311 0.50 -18.76 -4.69
CA GLY A 311 0.96 -19.18 -3.37
C GLY A 311 1.93 -20.36 -3.45
N GLU A 312 1.63 -21.33 -4.33
CA GLU A 312 2.54 -22.45 -4.62
C GLU A 312 3.75 -22.01 -5.45
N VAL A 313 3.54 -21.27 -6.54
CA VAL A 313 4.61 -20.83 -7.47
C VAL A 313 5.66 -19.98 -6.78
N CYS A 314 5.22 -19.08 -5.90
CA CYS A 314 6.07 -18.14 -5.18
C CYS A 314 6.74 -18.77 -3.96
N ALA A 315 6.29 -19.96 -3.53
CA ALA A 315 6.87 -20.65 -2.39
C ALA A 315 8.38 -20.87 -2.57
N GLY A 316 9.17 -20.32 -1.65
CA GLY A 316 10.62 -20.45 -1.64
C GLY A 316 11.39 -19.56 -2.61
N LYS A 317 10.70 -18.73 -3.42
CA LYS A 317 11.30 -17.78 -4.37
C LYS A 317 11.62 -16.45 -3.69
N ASN A 318 12.72 -15.81 -4.11
CA ASN A 318 13.22 -14.58 -3.47
C ASN A 318 13.24 -13.37 -4.43
N SER A 319 12.95 -13.56 -5.72
CA SER A 319 12.97 -12.50 -6.72
C SER A 319 11.94 -12.74 -7.82
N LEU A 320 11.48 -11.65 -8.47
CA LEU A 320 10.59 -11.74 -9.63
C LEU A 320 11.19 -12.64 -10.73
N LYS A 321 12.49 -12.51 -10.97
CA LYS A 321 13.22 -13.30 -11.96
C LYS A 321 13.15 -14.81 -11.71
N ASP A 322 13.12 -15.23 -10.44
CA ASP A 322 12.98 -16.65 -10.10
C ASP A 322 11.55 -17.16 -10.36
N ILE A 323 10.56 -16.27 -10.30
CA ILE A 323 9.14 -16.55 -10.57
C ILE A 323 8.89 -16.57 -12.07
N GLU A 324 9.44 -15.62 -12.84
CA GLU A 324 9.32 -15.54 -14.31
C GLU A 324 9.85 -16.78 -15.04
N ARG A 325 10.82 -17.48 -14.45
CA ARG A 325 11.40 -18.71 -14.99
C ARG A 325 10.49 -19.94 -14.80
N VAL A 326 9.44 -19.83 -13.98
CA VAL A 326 8.51 -20.93 -13.75
C VAL A 326 7.53 -21.00 -14.92
N ASN A 327 7.34 -22.20 -15.47
CA ASN A 327 6.23 -22.44 -16.39
C ASN A 327 4.93 -22.53 -15.56
N LEU A 328 3.99 -21.63 -15.81
CA LEU A 328 2.76 -21.55 -15.03
C LEU A 328 1.75 -22.65 -15.38
N GLN A 329 1.81 -23.22 -16.58
CA GLN A 329 0.80 -24.17 -17.05
C GLN A 329 0.65 -25.42 -16.15
N PRO A 330 1.73 -26.10 -15.71
CA PRO A 330 1.61 -27.24 -14.79
C PRO A 330 0.98 -26.90 -13.43
N HIS A 331 1.15 -25.67 -12.94
CA HIS A 331 0.53 -25.22 -11.69
C HIS A 331 -0.97 -24.98 -11.88
N ILE A 332 -1.38 -24.44 -13.04
CA ILE A 332 -2.80 -24.35 -13.41
C ILE A 332 -3.41 -25.76 -13.53
N GLU A 333 -2.70 -26.70 -14.17
CA GLU A 333 -3.14 -28.11 -14.28
C GLU A 333 -3.27 -28.78 -12.91
N GLY A 334 -2.35 -28.51 -11.98
CA GLY A 334 -2.40 -28.96 -10.59
C GLY A 334 -3.59 -28.39 -9.83
N TYR A 335 -3.86 -27.09 -10.00
CA TYR A 335 -5.01 -26.41 -9.40
C TYR A 335 -6.35 -26.98 -9.88
N LEU A 336 -6.48 -27.25 -11.19
CA LEU A 336 -7.67 -27.86 -11.78
C LEU A 336 -7.84 -29.33 -11.37
N GLY A 337 -6.73 -30.01 -11.05
CA GLY A 337 -6.71 -31.43 -10.74
C GLY A 337 -6.84 -32.33 -11.96
N ALA A 338 -6.55 -33.62 -11.76
CA ALA A 338 -6.42 -34.59 -12.85
C ALA A 338 -7.71 -34.82 -13.65
N ALA A 339 -8.88 -34.73 -13.00
CA ALA A 339 -10.17 -34.97 -13.66
C ALA A 339 -10.49 -33.88 -14.69
N LEU A 340 -10.39 -32.61 -14.31
CA LEU A 340 -10.65 -31.47 -15.19
C LEU A 340 -9.57 -31.36 -16.27
N THR A 341 -8.30 -31.54 -15.92
CA THR A 341 -7.19 -31.52 -16.90
C THR A 341 -7.36 -32.63 -17.94
N GLY A 342 -7.69 -33.86 -17.51
CA GLY A 342 -7.92 -34.98 -18.41
C GLY A 342 -9.15 -34.83 -19.33
N PHE A 343 -10.22 -34.21 -18.83
CA PHE A 343 -11.38 -33.87 -19.67
C PHE A 343 -11.02 -32.80 -20.70
N LEU A 344 -10.30 -31.76 -20.29
CA LEU A 344 -9.91 -30.65 -21.15
C LEU A 344 -9.06 -31.11 -22.35
N GLU A 345 -8.10 -31.99 -22.12
CA GLU A 345 -7.26 -32.56 -23.18
C GLU A 345 -8.05 -33.40 -24.19
N ARG A 346 -9.15 -34.03 -23.78
CA ARG A 346 -10.01 -34.79 -24.70
C ARG A 346 -10.99 -33.90 -25.45
N ALA A 347 -11.67 -32.99 -24.75
CA ALA A 347 -12.74 -32.16 -25.31
C ALA A 347 -12.21 -31.01 -26.18
N LEU A 348 -11.10 -30.40 -25.76
CA LEU A 348 -10.47 -29.23 -26.36
C LEU A 348 -8.97 -29.49 -26.49
N PRO A 349 -8.50 -30.44 -27.32
CA PRO A 349 -7.08 -30.81 -27.40
C PRO A 349 -6.19 -29.67 -27.90
N ALA A 350 -4.94 -29.58 -27.44
CA ALA A 350 -3.98 -28.60 -27.96
C ALA A 350 -3.56 -28.87 -29.43
N ALA A 351 -3.62 -30.13 -29.86
CA ALA A 351 -3.21 -30.55 -31.19
C ALA A 351 -3.93 -31.82 -31.66
N LYS A 352 -3.94 -32.05 -32.98
CA LYS A 352 -4.50 -33.24 -33.62
C LYS A 352 -3.49 -33.88 -34.57
N LYS A 353 -3.39 -35.21 -34.51
CA LYS A 353 -2.64 -35.99 -35.51
C LYS A 353 -3.47 -36.07 -36.80
N LEU A 354 -2.87 -35.64 -37.90
CA LEU A 354 -3.48 -35.65 -39.24
C LEU A 354 -3.22 -36.99 -39.95
N PRO A 355 -4.02 -37.36 -40.97
CA PRO A 355 -3.79 -38.56 -41.77
C PRO A 355 -2.44 -38.57 -42.53
N SER A 356 -1.81 -37.40 -42.69
CA SER A 356 -0.44 -37.30 -43.21
C SER A 356 0.63 -37.79 -42.24
N GLY A 357 0.25 -38.08 -40.98
CA GLY A 357 1.15 -38.43 -39.88
C GLY A 357 1.72 -37.21 -39.14
N LYS A 358 1.54 -35.99 -39.66
CA LYS A 358 1.93 -34.74 -39.00
C LYS A 358 0.93 -34.35 -37.90
N THR A 359 1.36 -33.49 -37.00
CA THR A 359 0.54 -32.94 -35.92
C THR A 359 0.21 -31.47 -36.23
N ALA A 360 -1.07 -31.15 -36.29
CA ALA A 360 -1.56 -29.78 -36.44
C ALA A 360 -2.01 -29.24 -35.08
N ARG A 361 -1.71 -27.97 -34.79
CA ARG A 361 -2.08 -27.33 -33.53
C ARG A 361 -3.38 -26.58 -33.67
N PHE A 362 -4.17 -26.59 -32.60
CA PHE A 362 -5.31 -25.72 -32.47
C PHE A 362 -4.88 -24.37 -31.88
N THR A 363 -5.45 -23.30 -32.41
CA THR A 363 -5.45 -21.97 -31.79
C THR A 363 -6.88 -21.66 -31.36
N TYR A 364 -7.08 -21.53 -30.07
CA TYR A 364 -8.38 -21.24 -29.47
C TYR A 364 -8.56 -19.73 -29.25
N SER A 365 -9.83 -19.32 -29.28
CA SER A 365 -10.31 -17.98 -28.97
C SER A 365 -11.65 -18.11 -28.24
N GLU A 366 -11.94 -17.19 -27.33
CA GLU A 366 -13.26 -17.13 -26.69
C GLU A 366 -14.34 -16.62 -27.64
N ALA A 367 -13.99 -15.71 -28.55
CA ALA A 367 -14.91 -15.04 -29.47
C ALA A 367 -15.01 -15.74 -30.83
N ASN A 368 -13.95 -16.42 -31.27
CA ASN A 368 -13.88 -17.03 -32.60
C ASN A 368 -13.81 -18.56 -32.52
N PRO A 369 -14.31 -19.28 -33.56
CA PRO A 369 -14.12 -20.71 -33.67
C PRO A 369 -12.64 -21.10 -33.60
N PRO A 370 -12.28 -22.24 -32.96
CA PRO A 370 -10.91 -22.71 -32.92
C PRO A 370 -10.37 -22.98 -34.33
N GLU A 371 -9.11 -22.63 -34.52
CA GLU A 371 -8.42 -22.77 -35.80
C GLU A 371 -7.45 -23.95 -35.77
N LEU A 372 -7.61 -24.91 -36.68
CA LEU A 372 -6.65 -25.99 -36.89
C LEU A 372 -5.73 -25.61 -38.05
N ALA A 373 -4.49 -25.25 -37.73
CA ALA A 373 -3.55 -24.76 -38.73
C ALA A 373 -2.61 -25.87 -39.21
N ALA A 374 -2.56 -26.10 -40.52
CA ALA A 374 -1.60 -26.99 -41.16
C ALA A 374 -1.32 -26.58 -42.60
N ARG A 375 -0.21 -27.06 -43.16
CA ARG A 375 0.08 -26.81 -44.58
C ARG A 375 -0.94 -27.53 -45.45
N LEU A 376 -1.23 -26.95 -46.61
CA LEU A 376 -2.20 -27.48 -47.57
C LEU A 376 -2.01 -28.98 -47.83
N GLY A 377 -0.76 -29.43 -48.03
CA GLY A 377 -0.46 -30.83 -48.30
C GLY A 377 -0.85 -31.79 -47.16
N ASP A 378 -0.87 -31.30 -45.93
CA ASP A 378 -1.21 -32.10 -44.76
C ASP A 378 -2.73 -32.35 -44.63
N PHE A 379 -3.56 -31.52 -45.28
CA PHE A 379 -5.02 -31.66 -45.30
C PHE A 379 -5.58 -32.48 -46.48
N ILE A 380 -4.76 -32.87 -47.47
CA ILE A 380 -5.25 -33.51 -48.72
C ILE A 380 -6.15 -34.73 -48.48
N LYS A 381 -5.84 -35.53 -47.45
CA LYS A 381 -6.58 -36.75 -47.12
C LYS A 381 -7.79 -36.49 -46.19
N MET A 382 -8.08 -35.23 -45.88
CA MET A 382 -9.21 -34.83 -45.04
C MET A 382 -10.30 -34.16 -45.87
N THR A 383 -11.55 -34.51 -45.55
CA THR A 383 -12.76 -34.01 -46.20
C THR A 383 -13.79 -33.62 -45.14
N GLY A 384 -14.76 -32.80 -45.53
CA GLY A 384 -15.86 -32.36 -44.68
C GLY A 384 -15.49 -31.33 -43.62
N THR A 385 -16.37 -31.23 -42.62
CA THR A 385 -16.24 -30.33 -41.47
C THR A 385 -15.62 -31.05 -40.28
N LEU A 386 -14.97 -30.31 -39.39
CA LEU A 386 -14.52 -30.82 -38.08
C LEU A 386 -15.21 -30.04 -36.96
N SER A 387 -15.63 -30.75 -35.92
CA SER A 387 -16.15 -30.16 -34.69
C SER A 387 -15.51 -30.83 -33.47
N LEU A 388 -15.37 -30.05 -32.41
CA LEU A 388 -14.94 -30.46 -31.08
C LEU A 388 -16.14 -30.44 -30.13
N CYS A 389 -15.93 -30.95 -28.91
CA CYS A 389 -16.91 -30.88 -27.82
C CYS A 389 -18.28 -31.47 -28.23
N GLU A 390 -18.30 -32.69 -28.77
CA GLU A 390 -19.54 -33.38 -29.21
C GLU A 390 -20.37 -32.57 -30.23
N GLY A 391 -19.70 -31.83 -31.12
CA GLY A 391 -20.36 -31.03 -32.14
C GLY A 391 -20.69 -29.59 -31.72
N ARG A 392 -20.50 -29.23 -30.45
CA ARG A 392 -20.82 -27.88 -29.94
C ARG A 392 -19.89 -26.79 -30.47
N LEU A 393 -18.66 -27.16 -30.88
CA LEU A 393 -17.65 -26.21 -31.29
C LEU A 393 -17.11 -26.55 -32.69
N ALA A 394 -17.57 -25.85 -33.71
CA ALA A 394 -17.08 -25.99 -35.08
C ALA A 394 -15.62 -25.51 -35.20
N VAL A 395 -14.81 -26.21 -35.99
CA VAL A 395 -13.40 -25.87 -36.24
C VAL A 395 -13.27 -25.18 -37.59
N THR A 396 -12.45 -24.13 -37.63
CA THR A 396 -11.98 -23.53 -38.88
C THR A 396 -10.63 -24.12 -39.25
N PHE A 397 -10.46 -24.58 -40.48
CA PHE A 397 -9.17 -24.99 -41.02
C PHE A 397 -8.42 -23.74 -41.51
N ASP A 398 -7.24 -23.48 -40.96
CA ASP A 398 -6.30 -22.47 -41.49
C ASP A 398 -5.29 -23.18 -42.39
N ILE A 399 -5.47 -23.00 -43.70
CA ILE A 399 -4.71 -23.69 -44.73
C ILE A 399 -3.48 -22.84 -45.05
N LEU A 400 -2.31 -23.38 -44.71
CA LEU A 400 -1.04 -22.68 -44.82
C LEU A 400 -0.28 -23.02 -46.11
N ALA A 401 0.44 -22.03 -46.64
CA ALA A 401 1.44 -22.22 -47.68
C ALA A 401 2.72 -22.90 -47.11
N PRO A 402 3.69 -23.30 -47.96
CA PRO A 402 4.94 -23.92 -47.49
C PRO A 402 5.75 -23.05 -46.52
N ASN A 403 5.58 -21.74 -46.58
CA ASN A 403 6.19 -20.75 -45.67
C ASN A 403 5.34 -20.45 -44.42
N TYR A 404 4.33 -21.26 -44.11
CA TYR A 404 3.43 -21.12 -42.95
C TYR A 404 2.57 -19.86 -42.91
N ARG A 405 2.41 -19.15 -44.04
CA ARG A 405 1.43 -18.06 -44.14
C ARG A 405 0.05 -18.61 -44.48
N THR A 406 -0.98 -18.06 -43.85
CA THR A 406 -2.39 -18.32 -44.16
C THR A 406 -2.66 -18.02 -45.63
N VAL A 407 -3.27 -18.99 -46.31
CA VAL A 407 -3.70 -18.88 -47.70
C VAL A 407 -5.21 -18.78 -47.76
N GLN A 408 -5.89 -19.66 -47.04
CA GLN A 408 -7.34 -19.71 -47.00
C GLN A 408 -7.78 -20.23 -45.64
N LYS A 409 -8.85 -19.64 -45.10
CA LYS A 409 -9.60 -20.19 -43.97
C LYS A 409 -10.91 -20.78 -44.48
N THR A 410 -11.27 -21.98 -44.02
CA THR A 410 -12.52 -22.66 -44.39
C THR A 410 -13.08 -23.47 -43.22
N LYS A 411 -14.40 -23.63 -43.15
CA LYS A 411 -15.06 -24.54 -42.19
C LYS A 411 -15.29 -25.94 -42.77
N ASP A 412 -15.26 -26.06 -44.10
CA ASP A 412 -15.49 -27.30 -44.83
C ASP A 412 -14.37 -27.51 -45.85
N LEU A 413 -13.61 -28.59 -45.65
CA LEU A 413 -12.54 -28.99 -46.56
C LEU A 413 -13.10 -29.50 -47.89
N SER A 414 -14.27 -30.14 -47.91
CA SER A 414 -14.87 -30.63 -49.17
C SER A 414 -15.16 -29.47 -50.12
N SER A 415 -15.86 -28.43 -49.64
CA SER A 415 -16.11 -27.22 -50.43
C SER A 415 -14.81 -26.51 -50.83
N PHE A 416 -13.80 -26.47 -49.96
CA PHE A 416 -12.50 -25.90 -50.30
C PHE A 416 -11.84 -26.63 -51.48
N TRP A 417 -11.78 -27.97 -51.44
CA TRP A 417 -11.15 -28.77 -52.49
C TRP A 417 -11.86 -28.63 -53.84
N SER A 418 -13.19 -28.59 -53.85
CA SER A 418 -13.97 -28.47 -55.08
C SER A 418 -13.96 -27.07 -55.67
N ASN A 419 -14.04 -26.02 -54.83
CA ASN A 419 -14.35 -24.67 -55.31
C ASN A 419 -13.17 -23.69 -55.21
N ALA A 420 -12.45 -23.67 -54.08
CA ALA A 420 -11.43 -22.67 -53.81
C ALA A 420 -10.01 -23.14 -54.21
N TYR A 421 -9.74 -24.44 -54.07
CA TYR A 421 -8.44 -25.02 -54.33
C TYR A 421 -7.92 -24.80 -55.76
N PRO A 422 -8.71 -24.89 -56.84
CA PRO A 422 -8.21 -24.65 -58.20
C PRO A 422 -7.57 -23.27 -58.38
N THR A 423 -8.14 -22.24 -57.76
CA THR A 423 -7.62 -20.87 -57.80
C THR A 423 -6.36 -20.75 -56.93
N VAL A 424 -6.43 -21.25 -55.69
CA VAL A 424 -5.29 -21.26 -54.76
C VAL A 424 -4.09 -22.02 -55.33
N LYS A 425 -4.32 -23.16 -56.01
CA LYS A 425 -3.30 -23.98 -56.66
C LYS A 425 -2.55 -23.19 -57.75
N LYS A 426 -3.26 -22.44 -58.58
CA LYS A 426 -2.63 -21.61 -59.64
C LYS A 426 -1.68 -20.57 -59.04
N GLU A 427 -2.11 -19.89 -57.98
CA GLU A 427 -1.28 -18.88 -57.32
C GLU A 427 -0.08 -19.50 -56.60
N LEU A 428 -0.30 -20.57 -55.83
CA LEU A 428 0.77 -21.24 -55.08
C LEU A 428 1.78 -21.93 -56.00
N LYS A 429 1.35 -22.53 -57.13
CA LYS A 429 2.26 -23.10 -58.12
C LYS A 429 3.18 -22.06 -58.75
N ARG A 430 2.69 -20.82 -58.95
CA ARG A 430 3.50 -19.70 -59.44
C ARG A 430 4.54 -19.24 -58.42
N ARG A 431 4.14 -19.12 -57.14
CA ARG A 431 5.05 -18.68 -56.06
C ARG A 431 6.01 -19.78 -55.59
N TYR A 432 5.61 -21.04 -55.70
CA TYR A 432 6.32 -22.22 -55.18
C TYR A 432 6.34 -23.36 -56.22
N PRO A 433 7.07 -23.21 -57.34
CA PRO A 433 7.02 -24.15 -58.46
C PRO A 433 7.63 -25.53 -58.16
N LYS A 434 8.50 -25.62 -57.15
CA LYS A 434 9.17 -26.86 -56.72
C LYS A 434 8.33 -27.75 -55.79
N HIS A 435 7.18 -27.26 -55.30
CA HIS A 435 6.32 -28.03 -54.39
C HIS A 435 5.27 -28.83 -55.18
N PRO A 436 4.95 -30.07 -54.75
CA PRO A 436 3.90 -30.86 -55.39
C PRO A 436 2.51 -30.33 -55.01
N TRP A 437 1.70 -30.05 -56.04
CA TRP A 437 0.32 -29.56 -55.89
C TRP A 437 -0.63 -30.57 -56.57
N PRO A 438 -1.21 -31.52 -55.82
CA PRO A 438 -2.01 -32.62 -56.38
C PRO A 438 -3.26 -32.13 -57.10
#